data_AF-A0AAN2BZV1-F1
#
_entry.id   AF-A0AAN2BZV1-F1
#
_cell.length_a   1.000
_cell.length_b   1.000
_cell.length_c   1.000
_cell.angle_alpha   90.00
_cell.angle_beta   90.00
_cell.angle_gamma   90.00
#
_symmetry.space_group_name_H-M   'P 1'
#
loop_
_entity.id
_entity.type
_entity.pdbx_description
1 polymer ?
#
loop_
_entity_poly.entity_id
_entity_poly.type
_entity_poly.pdbx_seq_one_letter_code
_entity_poly.pdbx_strand_id
1 'polypeptide(L)'
;MTLDVATLDERNQSDKMGLRPLTFRRDIMKKQQGFTLIELIVVIVILGILAATALPRFLDVQQSAKVAALTGAAGAINSAANLAHAAQLVAGTASNASVTLGGSTVTMINGYPDTNTATGILFAANITANDWTVTGGNTVQLKNGPSATCQVVYTPATATLGPQVVTTSSGC
;
A
#
# COMPACT_ATOMS: atom_id res chain seq x y z
N MET A 1 19.47 66.05 17.30
CA MET A 1 19.81 66.45 15.92
C MET A 1 18.62 66.03 15.06
N THR A 2 17.58 66.88 15.09
CA THR A 2 17.01 67.61 13.92
C THR A 2 16.11 66.70 13.09
N LEU A 3 14.80 66.65 13.35
CA LEU A 3 13.76 67.52 12.76
C LEU A 3 13.99 67.76 11.26
N ASP A 4 13.10 67.25 10.41
CA ASP A 4 12.41 68.15 9.47
C ASP A 4 11.05 67.58 9.03
N VAL A 5 10.03 68.42 9.20
CA VAL A 5 8.69 68.31 8.65
C VAL A 5 8.67 69.28 7.46
N ALA A 6 8.58 68.76 6.25
CA ALA A 6 8.24 69.55 5.08
C ALA A 6 7.03 68.93 4.38
N THR A 7 5.89 69.56 4.66
CA THR A 7 4.62 69.50 3.94
C THR A 7 4.74 70.05 2.51
N LEU A 8 4.24 69.32 1.52
CA LEU A 8 3.69 69.80 0.23
C LEU A 8 2.66 68.74 -0.19
N ASP A 9 1.37 68.85 0.13
CA ASP A 9 0.33 69.69 -0.47
C ASP A 9 0.32 69.78 -2.01
N GLU A 10 -0.91 69.75 -2.50
CA GLU A 10 -1.41 70.06 -3.85
C GLU A 10 -1.49 68.95 -4.91
N ARG A 11 -2.71 68.39 -4.97
CA ARG A 11 -3.65 68.56 -6.09
C ARG A 11 -3.00 68.72 -7.46
N ASN A 12 -3.23 67.76 -8.37
CA ASN A 12 -3.93 68.03 -9.64
C ASN A 12 -4.00 66.75 -10.50
N GLN A 13 -4.91 65.85 -10.14
CA GLN A 13 -5.24 64.68 -10.94
C GLN A 13 -6.43 65.02 -11.85
N SER A 14 -6.22 65.93 -12.79
CA SER A 14 -7.25 66.31 -13.75
C SER A 14 -6.65 66.82 -15.07
N ASP A 15 -5.74 66.09 -15.69
CA ASP A 15 -5.65 66.16 -17.15
C ASP A 15 -4.91 64.96 -17.76
N LYS A 16 -5.69 64.02 -18.29
CA LYS A 16 -5.41 63.29 -19.54
C LYS A 16 -6.57 62.35 -19.81
N MET A 17 -7.71 62.98 -20.12
CA MET A 17 -8.81 62.32 -20.80
C MET A 17 -8.43 62.10 -22.27
N GLY A 18 -7.51 61.16 -22.50
CA GLY A 18 -7.28 60.59 -23.82
C GLY A 18 -8.37 59.55 -24.07
N LEU A 19 -9.44 59.94 -24.75
CA LEU A 19 -10.47 59.01 -25.23
C LEU A 19 -9.81 58.00 -26.17
N ARG A 20 -9.52 56.81 -25.66
CA ARG A 20 -9.24 55.63 -26.48
C ARG A 20 -10.53 55.32 -27.25
N PRO A 21 -10.53 55.28 -28.60
CA PRO A 21 -11.72 54.88 -29.33
C PRO A 21 -12.09 53.46 -28.91
N LEU A 22 -13.30 53.31 -28.36
CA LEU A 22 -13.89 52.02 -28.04
C LEU A 22 -14.20 51.31 -29.36
N THR A 23 -13.20 50.65 -29.96
CA THR A 23 -13.46 49.66 -30.99
C THR A 23 -14.28 48.57 -30.32
N PHE A 24 -15.56 48.52 -30.64
CA PHE A 24 -16.48 47.48 -30.19
C PHE A 24 -15.95 46.14 -30.70
N ARG A 25 -15.13 45.46 -29.87
CA ARG A 25 -14.81 44.05 -30.08
C ARG A 25 -16.12 43.31 -29.97
N ARG A 26 -16.61 42.86 -31.12
CA ARG A 26 -17.71 41.93 -31.20
C ARG A 26 -17.18 40.58 -30.70
N ASP A 27 -17.29 40.34 -29.40
CA ASP A 27 -17.10 39.01 -28.85
C ASP A 27 -18.15 38.10 -29.48
N ILE A 28 -17.68 37.18 -30.32
CA ILE A 28 -18.53 36.17 -30.94
C ILE A 28 -19.07 35.33 -29.78
N MET A 29 -20.31 35.59 -29.37
CA MET A 29 -21.04 34.76 -28.41
C MET A 29 -21.06 33.32 -28.94
N LYS A 30 -20.12 32.49 -28.48
CA LYS A 30 -20.15 31.06 -28.74
C LYS A 30 -21.43 30.55 -28.12
N LYS A 31 -22.35 30.04 -28.94
CA LYS A 31 -23.57 29.37 -28.45
C LYS A 31 -23.11 28.21 -27.56
N GLN A 32 -23.31 28.33 -26.25
CA GLN A 32 -23.18 27.21 -25.33
C GLN A 32 -24.26 26.19 -25.72
N GLN A 33 -23.87 25.13 -26.41
CA GLN A 33 -24.70 23.94 -26.53
C GLN A 33 -24.65 23.23 -25.17
N GLY A 34 -25.65 23.48 -24.32
CA GLY A 34 -25.81 22.75 -23.07
C GLY A 34 -26.26 21.32 -23.34
N PHE A 35 -25.78 20.38 -22.54
CA PHE A 35 -26.31 19.01 -22.51
C PHE A 35 -27.79 19.04 -22.12
N THR A 36 -28.58 18.19 -22.74
CA THR A 36 -30.00 18.05 -22.40
C THR A 36 -30.14 17.33 -21.05
N LEU A 37 -31.18 17.65 -20.27
CA LEU A 37 -31.45 16.94 -19.01
C LEU A 37 -31.66 15.44 -19.22
N ILE A 38 -32.22 15.05 -20.38
CA ILE A 38 -32.46 13.65 -20.72
C ILE A 38 -31.15 12.90 -21.04
N GLU A 39 -30.16 13.54 -21.66
CA GLU A 39 -28.82 12.95 -21.83
C GLU A 39 -28.17 12.63 -20.49
N LEU A 40 -28.29 13.54 -19.52
CA LEU A 40 -27.71 13.29 -18.20
C LEU A 40 -28.43 12.13 -17.50
N ILE A 41 -29.76 12.06 -17.61
CA ILE A 41 -30.57 11.00 -17.00
C ILE A 41 -30.22 9.63 -17.60
N VAL A 42 -30.13 9.50 -18.92
CA VAL A 42 -29.82 8.20 -19.53
C VAL A 42 -28.42 7.72 -19.16
N VAL A 43 -27.45 8.63 -19.02
CA VAL A 43 -26.08 8.28 -18.61
C VAL A 43 -26.04 7.72 -17.20
N ILE A 44 -26.69 8.35 -16.23
CA ILE A 44 -26.69 7.85 -14.84
C ILE A 44 -27.47 6.54 -14.71
N VAL A 45 -28.51 6.32 -15.54
CA VAL A 45 -29.25 5.05 -15.58
C VAL A 45 -28.35 3.93 -16.10
N ILE A 46 -27.62 4.16 -17.19
CA ILE A 46 -26.69 3.17 -17.74
C ILE A 46 -25.57 2.87 -16.73
N LEU A 47 -24.95 3.90 -16.14
CA LEU A 47 -23.93 3.74 -15.10
C LEU A 47 -24.47 2.99 -13.87
N GLY A 48 -25.74 3.21 -13.50
CA GLY A 48 -26.40 2.50 -12.41
C GLY A 48 -26.51 1.00 -12.66
N ILE A 49 -26.92 0.58 -13.87
CA ILE A 49 -27.02 -0.85 -14.23
C ILE A 49 -25.62 -1.50 -14.26
N LEU A 50 -24.64 -0.82 -14.84
CA LEU A 50 -23.26 -1.31 -14.88
C LEU A 50 -22.67 -1.45 -13.48
N ALA A 51 -22.90 -0.48 -12.60
CA ALA A 51 -22.42 -0.54 -11.22
C ALA A 51 -23.08 -1.68 -10.43
N ALA A 52 -24.39 -1.88 -10.58
CA ALA A 52 -25.13 -2.93 -9.87
C ALA A 52 -24.64 -4.35 -10.22
N THR A 53 -24.23 -4.57 -11.47
CA THR A 53 -23.72 -5.88 -11.93
C THR A 53 -22.22 -6.05 -11.67
N ALA A 54 -21.43 -4.98 -11.72
CA ALA A 54 -19.98 -5.02 -11.55
C ALA A 54 -19.55 -5.12 -10.08
N LEU A 55 -20.27 -4.46 -9.16
CA LEU A 55 -19.86 -4.35 -7.76
C LEU A 55 -19.72 -5.70 -7.04
N PRO A 56 -20.67 -6.66 -7.13
CA PRO A 56 -20.54 -7.95 -6.45
C PRO A 56 -19.30 -8.72 -6.89
N ARG A 57 -19.06 -8.80 -8.21
CA ARG A 57 -17.88 -9.46 -8.77
C ARG A 57 -16.58 -8.78 -8.35
N PHE A 58 -16.57 -7.45 -8.24
CA PHE A 58 -15.39 -6.71 -7.80
C PHE A 58 -15.04 -7.02 -6.33
N LEU A 59 -16.03 -7.25 -5.47
CA LEU A 59 -15.79 -7.67 -4.08
C LEU A 59 -15.22 -9.09 -3.99
N ASP A 60 -15.76 -10.04 -4.76
CA ASP A 60 -15.30 -11.43 -4.78
C ASP A 60 -13.84 -11.56 -5.28
N VAL A 61 -13.49 -10.82 -6.33
CA VAL A 61 -12.11 -10.78 -6.87
C VAL A 61 -11.15 -10.20 -5.84
N GLN A 62 -11.55 -9.14 -5.13
CA GLN A 62 -10.73 -8.58 -4.06
C GLN A 62 -10.51 -9.58 -2.92
N GLN A 63 -11.56 -10.29 -2.48
CA GLN A 63 -11.43 -11.33 -1.45
C GLN A 63 -10.50 -12.46 -1.89
N SER A 64 -10.67 -12.95 -3.11
CA SER A 64 -9.83 -14.00 -3.69
C SER A 64 -8.37 -13.56 -3.83
N ALA A 65 -8.13 -12.30 -4.21
CA ALA A 65 -6.78 -11.74 -4.31
C ALA A 65 -6.08 -11.66 -2.95
N LYS A 66 -6.82 -11.31 -1.88
CA LYS A 66 -6.29 -11.30 -0.50
C LYS A 66 -5.88 -12.69 -0.04
N VAL A 67 -6.75 -13.68 -0.25
CA VAL A 67 -6.46 -15.09 0.11
C VAL A 67 -5.27 -15.62 -0.70
N ALA A 68 -5.19 -15.28 -1.99
CA ALA A 68 -4.06 -15.65 -2.83
C ALA A 68 -2.74 -15.03 -2.35
N ALA A 69 -2.76 -13.75 -1.94
CA ALA A 69 -1.58 -13.08 -1.38
C ALA A 69 -1.10 -13.77 -0.08
N LEU A 70 -2.02 -14.08 0.84
CA LEU A 70 -1.67 -14.82 2.07
C LEU A 70 -1.12 -16.22 1.76
N THR A 71 -1.72 -16.92 0.79
CA THR A 71 -1.23 -18.23 0.36
C THR A 71 0.17 -18.13 -0.25
N GLY A 72 0.44 -17.07 -1.01
CA GLY A 72 1.78 -16.76 -1.53
C GLY A 72 2.79 -16.49 -0.41
N ALA A 73 2.42 -15.71 0.61
CA ALA A 73 3.26 -15.48 1.78
C ALA A 73 3.56 -16.78 2.55
N ALA A 74 2.56 -17.63 2.75
CA ALA A 74 2.75 -18.95 3.36
C ALA A 74 3.71 -19.82 2.53
N GLY A 75 3.60 -19.79 1.20
CA GLY A 75 4.53 -20.49 0.29
C GLY A 75 5.97 -19.98 0.40
N ALA A 76 6.16 -18.66 0.51
CA ALA A 76 7.46 -18.04 0.71
C ALA A 76 8.08 -18.46 2.05
N ILE A 77 7.30 -18.46 3.13
CA ILE A 77 7.73 -18.91 4.47
C ILE A 77 8.16 -20.37 4.44
N ASN A 78 7.35 -21.27 3.86
CA ASN A 78 7.71 -22.69 3.76
C ASN A 78 9.01 -22.90 2.95
N SER A 79 9.15 -22.17 1.84
CA SER A 79 10.33 -22.25 0.99
C SER A 79 11.58 -21.76 1.73
N ALA A 80 11.48 -20.64 2.44
CA ALA A 80 12.57 -20.09 3.25
C ALA A 80 12.97 -21.02 4.39
N ALA A 81 12.01 -21.63 5.08
CA ALA A 81 12.28 -22.60 6.13
C ALA A 81 13.06 -23.82 5.61
N ASN A 82 12.66 -24.36 4.45
CA ASN A 82 13.33 -25.49 3.84
C ASN A 82 14.72 -25.15 3.30
N LEU A 83 14.89 -23.96 2.70
CA LEU A 83 16.20 -23.48 2.23
C LEU A 83 17.17 -23.27 3.39
N ALA A 84 16.70 -22.68 4.49
CA ALA A 84 17.51 -22.47 5.68
C ALA A 84 17.92 -23.79 6.35
N HIS A 85 16.98 -24.73 6.44
CA HIS A 85 17.26 -26.07 6.92
C HIS A 85 18.32 -26.77 6.05
N ALA A 86 18.14 -26.74 4.73
CA ALA A 86 19.11 -27.32 3.80
C ALA A 86 20.50 -26.66 3.92
N ALA A 87 20.56 -25.33 4.03
CA ALA A 87 21.82 -24.61 4.24
C ALA A 87 22.52 -25.02 5.53
N GLN A 88 21.76 -25.23 6.61
CA GLN A 88 22.31 -25.71 7.89
C GLN A 88 22.89 -27.12 7.76
N LEU A 89 22.18 -28.03 7.09
CA LEU A 89 22.65 -29.40 6.88
C LEU A 89 23.94 -29.43 6.04
N VAL A 90 24.02 -28.60 5.01
CA VAL A 90 25.23 -28.48 4.16
C VAL A 90 26.39 -27.87 4.94
N ALA A 91 26.12 -26.88 5.79
CA ALA A 91 27.14 -26.24 6.63
C ALA A 91 27.62 -27.13 7.77
N GLY A 92 26.88 -28.19 8.13
CA GLY A 92 27.22 -29.10 9.22
C GLY A 92 27.22 -28.44 10.60
N THR A 93 26.46 -27.36 10.76
CA THR A 93 26.39 -26.61 12.03
C THR A 93 25.39 -27.24 13.00
N ALA A 94 25.50 -26.89 14.29
CA ALA A 94 24.55 -27.33 15.30
C ALA A 94 23.13 -26.82 15.01
N SER A 95 22.11 -27.52 15.49
CA SER A 95 20.69 -27.23 15.19
C SER A 95 20.18 -25.83 15.60
N ASN A 96 20.87 -25.16 16.50
CA ASN A 96 20.54 -23.80 16.96
C ASN A 96 21.60 -22.76 16.53
N ALA A 97 22.54 -23.16 15.67
CA ALA A 97 23.53 -22.25 15.14
C ALA A 97 22.95 -21.50 13.94
N SER A 98 23.11 -20.17 13.95
CA SER A 98 22.71 -19.34 12.82
C SER A 98 23.43 -19.73 11.53
N VAL A 99 22.74 -19.55 10.40
CA VAL A 99 23.26 -19.85 9.06
C VAL A 99 23.22 -18.61 8.17
N THR A 100 24.10 -18.55 7.17
CA THR A 100 24.10 -17.44 6.21
C THR A 100 23.36 -17.85 4.95
N LEU A 101 22.31 -17.10 4.60
CA LEU A 101 21.53 -17.25 3.38
C LEU A 101 21.62 -15.95 2.57
N GLY A 102 22.15 -16.02 1.34
CA GLY A 102 22.25 -14.85 0.47
C GLY A 102 23.05 -13.69 1.09
N GLY A 103 24.09 -14.00 1.88
CA GLY A 103 24.91 -13.00 2.58
C GLY A 103 24.29 -12.44 3.88
N SER A 104 23.10 -12.91 4.28
CA SER A 104 22.42 -12.46 5.49
C SER A 104 22.34 -13.58 6.54
N THR A 105 22.49 -13.23 7.81
CA THR A 105 22.42 -14.18 8.92
C THR A 105 20.97 -14.50 9.27
N VAL A 106 20.64 -15.79 9.32
CA VAL A 106 19.36 -16.32 9.77
C VAL A 106 19.54 -17.12 11.06
N THR A 107 18.80 -16.74 12.09
CA THR A 107 18.82 -17.41 13.41
C THR A 107 17.95 -18.66 13.36
N MET A 108 18.48 -19.75 13.94
CA MET A 108 17.92 -21.10 13.81
C MET A 108 17.55 -21.67 15.17
N ILE A 109 16.48 -22.46 15.20
CA ILE A 109 16.02 -23.26 16.32
C ILE A 109 15.62 -24.65 15.82
N ASN A 110 16.15 -25.69 16.45
CA ASN A 110 15.87 -27.09 16.12
C ASN A 110 16.01 -27.41 14.61
N GLY A 111 16.95 -26.78 13.93
CA GLY A 111 17.22 -27.00 12.52
C GLY A 111 16.46 -26.13 11.53
N TYR A 112 15.58 -25.23 11.99
CA TYR A 112 14.77 -24.35 11.15
C TYR A 112 14.85 -22.90 11.64
N PRO A 113 14.48 -21.90 10.83
CA PRO A 113 14.50 -20.51 11.28
C PRO A 113 13.63 -20.28 12.51
N ASP A 114 14.09 -19.44 13.42
CA ASP A 114 13.31 -19.03 14.59
C ASP A 114 12.33 -17.88 14.25
N THR A 115 11.73 -17.29 15.27
CA THR A 115 10.78 -16.17 15.13
C THR A 115 11.42 -14.80 15.42
N ASN A 116 12.75 -14.67 15.33
CA ASN A 116 13.42 -13.39 15.51
C ASN A 116 12.92 -12.39 14.45
N THR A 117 12.58 -11.18 14.87
CA THR A 117 12.00 -10.16 13.98
C THR A 117 12.98 -9.59 12.97
N ALA A 118 14.29 -9.65 13.23
CA ALA A 118 15.34 -9.12 12.38
C ALA A 118 16.06 -10.20 11.56
N THR A 119 16.16 -11.43 12.07
CA THR A 119 16.96 -12.50 11.46
C THR A 119 16.24 -13.85 11.42
N GLY A 120 14.96 -13.93 11.79
CA GLY A 120 14.21 -15.18 11.81
C GLY A 120 13.53 -15.49 10.47
N ILE A 121 12.47 -16.30 10.54
CA ILE A 121 11.78 -16.83 9.35
C ILE A 121 11.26 -15.75 8.41
N LEU A 122 10.68 -14.66 8.92
CA LEU A 122 10.06 -13.64 8.07
C LEU A 122 11.11 -12.83 7.32
N PHE A 123 12.27 -12.60 7.95
CA PHE A 123 13.42 -12.03 7.28
C PHE A 123 13.95 -12.97 6.19
N ALA A 124 14.10 -14.26 6.49
CA ALA A 124 14.52 -15.26 5.51
C ALA A 124 13.54 -15.39 4.32
N ALA A 125 12.25 -15.17 4.55
CA ALA A 125 11.20 -15.16 3.53
C ALA A 125 11.05 -13.81 2.81
N ASN A 126 11.86 -12.80 3.16
CA ASN A 126 11.74 -11.41 2.67
C ASN A 126 10.32 -10.83 2.88
N ILE A 127 9.70 -11.17 4.01
CA ILE A 127 8.43 -10.60 4.45
C ILE A 127 8.75 -9.43 5.39
N THR A 128 8.58 -8.22 4.88
CA THR A 128 8.92 -6.99 5.59
C THR A 128 7.68 -6.19 6.00
N ALA A 129 7.84 -5.30 6.97
CA ALA A 129 6.78 -4.38 7.41
C ALA A 129 6.36 -3.34 6.34
N ASN A 130 7.09 -3.27 5.22
CA ASN A 130 6.73 -2.39 4.11
C ASN A 130 5.49 -2.90 3.37
N ASP A 131 5.40 -4.22 3.18
CA ASP A 131 4.34 -4.86 2.39
C ASP A 131 3.31 -5.58 3.28
N TRP A 132 3.71 -5.96 4.50
CA TRP A 132 2.90 -6.75 5.42
C TRP A 132 2.80 -6.09 6.79
N THR A 133 1.73 -6.41 7.51
CA THR A 133 1.66 -6.22 8.95
C THR A 133 2.28 -7.46 9.60
N VAL A 134 3.40 -7.28 10.31
CA VAL A 134 4.12 -8.37 10.98
C VAL A 134 3.96 -8.25 12.49
N THR A 135 3.55 -9.34 13.14
CA THR A 135 3.41 -9.42 14.61
C THR A 135 4.28 -10.56 15.14
N GLY A 136 5.07 -10.30 16.19
CA GLY A 136 5.83 -11.32 16.92
C GLY A 136 6.91 -12.05 16.12
N GLY A 137 7.25 -11.58 14.91
CA GLY A 137 8.24 -12.23 14.04
C GLY A 137 7.79 -13.56 13.42
N ASN A 138 6.52 -13.90 13.57
CA ASN A 138 5.97 -15.18 13.10
C ASN A 138 4.56 -15.06 12.49
N THR A 139 3.87 -13.94 12.69
CA THR A 139 2.52 -13.71 12.18
C THR A 139 2.56 -12.65 11.09
N VAL A 140 1.92 -12.95 9.97
CA VAL A 140 1.89 -12.12 8.76
C VAL A 140 0.45 -11.85 8.38
N GLN A 141 0.13 -10.57 8.21
CA GLN A 141 -1.18 -10.07 7.82
C GLN A 141 -1.03 -9.10 6.67
N LEU A 142 -2.06 -9.01 5.82
CA LEU A 142 -2.11 -8.01 4.77
C LEU A 142 -2.02 -6.60 5.39
N LYS A 143 -1.18 -5.74 4.82
CA LYS A 143 -1.05 -4.36 5.28
C LYS A 143 -2.36 -3.60 5.05
N ASN A 144 -2.86 -2.96 6.11
CA ASN A 144 -4.21 -2.36 6.13
C ASN A 144 -5.31 -3.35 5.67
N GLY A 145 -5.07 -4.65 5.88
CA GLY A 145 -5.96 -5.74 5.48
C GLY A 145 -7.20 -5.84 6.36
N PRO A 146 -8.06 -6.83 6.09
CA PRO A 146 -9.27 -7.05 6.87
C PRO A 146 -8.93 -7.64 8.25
N SER A 147 -9.91 -8.24 8.93
CA SER A 147 -9.83 -8.63 10.34
C SER A 147 -8.52 -9.32 10.77
N ALA A 148 -8.17 -9.20 12.05
CA ALA A 148 -6.99 -9.83 12.65
C ALA A 148 -6.94 -11.37 12.51
N THR A 149 -7.98 -12.00 11.97
CA THR A 149 -8.03 -13.45 11.73
C THR A 149 -7.65 -13.85 10.30
N CYS A 150 -7.48 -12.89 9.38
CA CYS A 150 -7.01 -13.10 8.00
C CYS A 150 -5.47 -13.04 7.96
N GLN A 151 -4.80 -14.17 8.26
CA GLN A 151 -3.35 -14.18 8.56
C GLN A 151 -2.65 -15.50 8.24
N VAL A 152 -1.33 -15.44 8.16
CA VAL A 152 -0.43 -16.60 8.16
C VAL A 152 0.36 -16.61 9.46
N VAL A 153 0.46 -17.77 10.10
CA VAL A 153 1.23 -17.96 11.33
C VAL A 153 2.27 -19.05 11.12
N TYR A 154 3.53 -18.70 11.35
CA TYR A 154 4.63 -19.63 11.47
C TYR A 154 4.77 -20.09 12.92
N THR A 155 4.83 -21.40 13.13
CA THR A 155 5.18 -22.00 14.40
C THR A 155 6.55 -22.65 14.24
N PRO A 156 7.57 -22.20 15.00
CA PRO A 156 8.93 -22.72 14.88
C PRO A 156 9.01 -24.21 15.22
N ALA A 157 10.04 -24.86 14.71
CA ALA A 157 10.29 -26.26 14.97
C ALA A 157 10.55 -26.52 16.46
N THR A 158 10.09 -27.68 16.93
CA THR A 158 10.41 -28.20 18.26
C THR A 158 11.43 -29.33 18.13
N ALA A 159 11.88 -29.89 19.25
CA ALA A 159 12.83 -31.01 19.23
C ALA A 159 12.29 -32.27 18.52
N THR A 160 10.97 -32.39 18.34
CA THR A 160 10.31 -33.60 17.81
C THR A 160 9.43 -33.35 16.58
N LEU A 161 9.10 -32.09 16.27
CA LEU A 161 8.23 -31.73 15.15
C LEU A 161 8.86 -30.60 14.33
N GLY A 162 8.80 -30.72 13.01
CA GLY A 162 9.17 -29.66 12.07
C GLY A 162 8.24 -28.44 12.17
N PRO A 163 8.62 -27.30 11.55
CA PRO A 163 7.84 -26.08 11.64
C PRO A 163 6.48 -26.22 10.97
N GLN A 164 5.51 -25.44 11.42
CA GLN A 164 4.16 -25.43 10.86
C GLN A 164 3.83 -24.03 10.33
N VAL A 165 3.24 -23.96 9.13
CA VAL A 165 2.74 -22.73 8.54
C VAL A 165 1.24 -22.85 8.36
N VAL A 166 0.48 -22.09 9.13
CA VAL A 166 -0.99 -22.14 9.12
C VAL A 166 -1.53 -20.86 8.52
N THR A 167 -2.37 -20.99 7.50
CA THR A 167 -3.10 -19.87 6.88
C THR A 167 -4.54 -19.88 7.36
N THR A 168 -4.97 -18.78 7.97
CA THR A 168 -6.36 -18.56 8.38
C THR A 168 -6.96 -17.49 7.46
N SER A 169 -8.01 -17.86 6.72
CA SER A 169 -8.69 -16.98 5.75
C SER A 169 -10.06 -16.48 6.23
N SER A 170 -10.43 -16.78 7.48
CA SER A 170 -11.65 -16.26 8.10
C SER A 170 -11.66 -14.73 8.04
N GLY A 171 -12.71 -14.14 7.49
CA GLY A 171 -12.90 -12.68 7.49
C GLY A 171 -11.92 -11.91 6.60
N CYS A 172 -11.31 -12.58 5.61
CA CYS A 172 -10.76 -11.92 4.42
C CYS A 172 -11.91 -11.44 3.51
#